data_AF-A0A8T3TUX7-F1
#
_entry.id   AF-A0A8T3TUX7-F1
#
_cell.length_a   1.000
_cell.length_b   1.000
_cell.length_c   1.000
_cell.angle_alpha   90.00
_cell.angle_beta   90.00
_cell.angle_gamma   90.00
#
_symmetry.space_group_name_H-M   'P 1'
#
loop_
_entity.id
_entity.type
_entity.pdbx_description
1 polymer ?
#
loop_
_entity_poly.entity_id
_entity_poly.type
_entity_poly.pdbx_seq_one_letter_code
_entity_poly.pdbx_strand_id
1 'polypeptide(L)'
;MHHRIARLLAVGALSVAMMTLLSGIAVASSGTTYRITITNETSGQPFTPPVLITHDPTVSVFEIGAAASEGVIEIAENGNVMPLVDAMTGADGVHDVVTGAGPVKPGESQTLEITANDGEVLSWVSMLI
;
A
#
# COMPACT_ATOMS: atom_id res chain seq x y z
N MET A 1 -3.89 -59.00 55.49
CA MET A 1 -5.25 -59.03 54.92
C MET A 1 -5.20 -58.39 53.55
N HIS A 2 -5.66 -59.12 52.54
CA HIS A 2 -5.75 -58.75 51.11
C HIS A 2 -6.80 -57.63 50.92
N HIS A 3 -6.85 -56.78 49.87
CA HIS A 3 -6.92 -56.96 48.41
C HIS A 3 -6.67 -55.59 47.72
N ARG A 4 -5.79 -55.47 46.71
CA ARG A 4 -6.03 -55.41 45.24
C ARG A 4 -6.88 -54.24 44.66
N ILE A 5 -6.19 -53.29 44.01
CA ILE A 5 -6.29 -52.74 42.63
C ILE A 5 -7.69 -52.41 42.01
N ALA A 6 -7.88 -51.16 41.53
CA ALA A 6 -8.53 -50.76 40.25
C ALA A 6 -8.34 -49.24 40.00
N ARG A 7 -7.46 -48.78 39.09
CA ARG A 7 -7.64 -48.45 37.65
C ARG A 7 -8.64 -47.32 37.30
N LEU A 8 -8.05 -46.17 36.91
CA LEU A 8 -8.37 -45.24 35.80
C LEU A 8 -9.81 -44.80 35.55
N LEU A 9 -10.04 -43.48 35.67
CA LEU A 9 -10.91 -42.71 34.77
C LEU A 9 -10.22 -41.39 34.40
N ALA A 10 -10.04 -41.19 33.10
CA ALA A 10 -9.62 -39.94 32.46
C ALA A 10 -10.84 -39.35 31.74
N VAL A 11 -11.11 -38.05 31.89
CA VAL A 11 -11.73 -37.10 30.94
C VAL A 11 -11.50 -35.72 31.60
N GLY A 12 -10.68 -34.80 31.11
CA GLY A 12 -10.77 -34.15 29.81
C GLY A 12 -11.44 -32.79 30.02
N ALA A 13 -10.66 -31.77 30.40
CA ALA A 13 -11.14 -30.40 30.60
C ALA A 13 -11.64 -29.83 29.27
N LEU A 14 -12.96 -29.58 29.16
CA LEU A 14 -13.56 -28.91 28.02
C LEU A 14 -13.75 -27.44 28.36
N SER A 15 -12.73 -26.63 28.07
CA SER A 15 -12.80 -25.18 28.05
C SER A 15 -13.73 -24.74 26.92
N VAL A 16 -14.82 -24.08 27.26
CA VAL A 16 -15.72 -23.43 26.30
C VAL A 16 -15.02 -22.17 25.77
N ALA A 17 -14.48 -22.25 24.55
CA ALA A 17 -13.97 -21.09 23.83
C ALA A 17 -15.16 -20.29 23.26
N MET A 18 -15.49 -19.17 23.89
CA MET A 18 -16.46 -18.20 23.37
C MET A 18 -15.80 -17.42 22.23
N MET A 19 -16.14 -17.76 20.98
CA MET A 19 -15.67 -17.06 19.78
C MET A 19 -16.39 -15.70 19.67
N THR A 20 -15.74 -14.61 20.06
CA THR A 20 -16.26 -13.26 19.81
C THR A 20 -16.06 -12.89 18.34
N LEU A 21 -17.15 -12.80 17.58
CA LEU A 21 -17.15 -12.21 16.25
C LEU A 21 -16.96 -10.70 16.39
N LEU A 22 -15.73 -10.22 16.21
CA LEU A 22 -15.47 -8.80 16.00
C LEU A 22 -15.92 -8.46 14.58
N SER A 23 -17.13 -7.94 14.42
CA SER A 23 -17.55 -7.32 13.16
C SER A 23 -16.75 -6.03 13.01
N GLY A 24 -15.76 -6.04 12.11
CA GLY A 24 -15.05 -4.82 11.73
C GLY A 24 -16.04 -3.85 11.08
N ILE A 25 -16.14 -2.63 11.62
CA ILE A 25 -16.83 -1.53 10.96
C ILE A 25 -15.99 -1.20 9.73
N ALA A 26 -16.49 -1.50 8.54
CA ALA A 26 -15.92 -1.00 7.31
C ALA A 26 -16.14 0.52 7.29
N VAL A 27 -15.09 1.28 7.60
CA VAL A 27 -15.09 2.72 7.33
C VAL A 27 -15.02 2.84 5.82
N ALA A 28 -16.14 3.21 5.19
CA ALA A 28 -16.11 3.54 3.77
C ALA A 28 -15.14 4.71 3.59
N SER A 29 -14.05 4.49 2.85
CA SER A 29 -13.24 5.56 2.32
C SER A 29 -14.17 6.45 1.49
N SER A 30 -14.29 7.73 1.84
CA SER A 30 -14.99 8.68 0.99
C SER A 30 -14.20 8.86 -0.31
N GLY A 31 -14.90 9.02 -1.43
CA GLY A 31 -14.27 9.29 -2.72
C GLY A 31 -14.60 8.26 -3.79
N THR A 32 -14.10 8.52 -4.99
CA THR A 32 -14.21 7.65 -6.16
C THR A 32 -12.92 6.85 -6.31
N THR A 33 -13.02 5.53 -6.43
CA THR A 33 -11.88 4.66 -6.71
C THR A 33 -11.62 4.60 -8.21
N TYR A 34 -10.37 4.85 -8.59
CA TYR A 34 -9.86 4.76 -9.95
C TYR A 34 -8.95 3.56 -10.08
N ARG A 35 -9.01 2.91 -11.24
CA ARG A 35 -8.08 1.85 -11.62
C ARG A 35 -7.10 2.40 -12.64
N ILE A 36 -5.85 2.55 -12.24
CA ILE A 36 -4.77 3.14 -13.04
C ILE A 36 -3.88 2.01 -13.56
N THR A 37 -3.75 1.89 -14.87
CA THR A 37 -2.84 0.94 -15.52
C THR A 37 -1.62 1.68 -16.06
N ILE A 38 -0.44 1.32 -15.57
CA ILE A 38 0.85 1.83 -16.03
C ILE A 38 1.50 0.74 -16.87
N THR A 39 1.81 1.06 -18.13
CA THR A 39 2.52 0.17 -19.04
C THR A 39 3.91 0.73 -19.32
N ASN A 40 4.93 -0.12 -19.18
CA ASN A 40 6.28 0.24 -19.56
C ASN A 40 6.49 -0.04 -21.05
N GLU A 41 6.37 0.99 -21.87
CA GLU A 41 6.56 0.94 -23.33
C GLU A 41 8.03 1.09 -23.76
N THR A 42 8.98 1.07 -22.82
CA THR A 42 10.40 1.15 -23.18
C THR A 42 10.90 -0.14 -23.82
N SER A 43 12.03 -0.07 -24.52
CA SER A 43 12.65 -1.21 -25.17
C SER A 43 13.72 -1.92 -24.33
N GLY A 44 13.96 -1.52 -23.08
CA GLY A 44 15.05 -2.10 -22.29
C GLY A 44 15.25 -1.63 -20.85
N GLN A 45 14.47 -0.65 -20.36
CA GLN A 45 14.64 -0.11 -19.02
C GLN A 45 13.41 -0.38 -18.16
N PRO A 46 13.52 -1.14 -17.06
CA PRO A 46 12.44 -1.26 -16.10
C PRO A 46 12.10 0.09 -15.46
N PHE A 47 10.86 0.24 -15.02
CA PHE A 47 10.45 1.29 -14.09
C PHE A 47 10.67 0.80 -12.67
N THR A 48 11.08 1.66 -11.74
CA THR A 48 10.92 1.39 -10.30
C THR A 48 9.43 1.21 -9.97
N PRO A 49 9.07 0.61 -8.82
CA PRO A 49 7.66 0.51 -8.43
C PRO A 49 6.99 1.90 -8.53
N PRO A 50 5.89 2.03 -9.28
CA PRO A 50 5.23 3.33 -9.42
C PRO A 50 4.60 3.75 -8.10
N VAL A 51 4.71 5.03 -7.76
CA VAL A 51 4.00 5.64 -6.63
C VAL A 51 2.91 6.55 -7.20
N LEU A 52 1.66 6.36 -6.78
CA LEU A 52 0.49 7.14 -7.14
C LEU A 52 0.02 7.90 -5.90
N ILE A 53 -0.31 9.17 -6.05
CA ILE A 53 -0.71 10.04 -4.96
C ILE A 53 -1.90 10.88 -5.42
N THR A 54 -3.01 10.81 -4.70
CA THR A 54 -4.14 11.74 -4.86
C THR A 54 -4.05 12.83 -3.80
N HIS A 55 -4.18 14.09 -4.21
CA HIS A 55 -3.92 15.22 -3.33
C HIS A 55 -4.65 16.49 -3.79
N ASP A 56 -4.76 17.47 -2.89
CA ASP A 56 -5.24 18.80 -3.20
C ASP A 56 -4.36 19.47 -4.28
N PRO A 57 -4.93 20.33 -5.15
CA PRO A 57 -4.16 21.03 -6.18
C PRO A 57 -3.04 21.94 -5.64
N THR A 58 -3.05 22.25 -4.35
CA THR A 58 -2.01 23.06 -3.68
C THR A 58 -0.81 22.24 -3.22
N VAL A 59 -0.92 20.92 -3.17
CA VAL A 59 0.19 20.00 -2.88
C VAL A 59 0.94 19.72 -4.19
N SER A 60 2.27 19.72 -4.13
CA SER A 60 3.13 19.41 -5.27
C SER A 60 4.02 18.21 -4.92
N VAL A 61 3.85 17.11 -5.67
CA VAL A 61 4.73 15.93 -5.58
C VAL A 61 6.05 16.21 -6.31
N PHE A 62 5.97 16.80 -7.50
CA PHE A 62 7.10 17.34 -8.25
C PHE A 62 6.63 18.49 -9.14
N GLU A 63 7.54 19.42 -9.47
CA GLU A 63 7.26 20.55 -10.36
C GLU A 63 8.43 20.82 -11.30
N ILE A 64 8.14 21.11 -12.57
CA ILE A 64 9.16 21.38 -13.58
C ILE A 64 9.89 22.69 -13.24
N GLY A 65 11.21 22.62 -13.15
CA GLY A 65 12.07 23.78 -12.84
C GLY A 65 12.22 24.05 -11.35
N ALA A 66 11.52 23.31 -10.48
CA ALA A 66 11.75 23.33 -9.04
C ALA A 66 12.81 22.29 -8.63
N ALA A 67 13.41 22.51 -7.46
CA ALA A 67 14.25 21.49 -6.84
C ALA A 67 13.40 20.28 -6.42
N ALA A 68 13.91 19.07 -6.63
CA ALA A 68 13.24 17.85 -6.19
C ALA A 68 13.28 17.74 -4.66
N SER A 69 12.22 17.19 -4.07
CA SER A 69 12.20 16.80 -2.66
C SER A 69 13.12 15.59 -2.44
N GLU A 70 13.54 15.36 -1.19
CA GLU A 70 14.35 14.19 -0.82
C GLU A 70 13.70 12.88 -1.27
N GLY A 71 12.38 12.74 -1.10
CA GLY A 71 11.65 11.56 -1.56
C GLY A 71 11.71 11.34 -3.07
N VAL A 72 11.61 12.41 -3.87
CA VAL A 72 11.73 12.31 -5.33
C VAL A 72 13.17 12.03 -5.75
N ILE A 73 14.16 12.60 -5.07
CA ILE A 73 15.60 12.31 -5.30
C ILE A 73 15.88 10.83 -5.06
N GLU A 74 15.39 10.27 -3.95
CA GLU A 74 15.58 8.86 -3.61
C GLU A 74 14.99 7.91 -4.66
N ILE A 75 13.85 8.28 -5.25
CA ILE A 75 13.31 7.54 -6.40
C ILE A 75 14.19 7.72 -7.63
N ALA A 76 14.57 8.95 -7.96
CA ALA A 76 15.26 9.30 -9.21
C ALA A 76 16.73 8.86 -9.27
N GLU A 77 17.39 8.68 -8.12
CA GLU A 77 18.81 8.31 -8.04
C GLU A 77 19.02 6.87 -7.53
N ASN A 78 18.19 6.42 -6.59
CA ASN A 78 18.39 5.13 -5.90
C ASN A 78 17.25 4.13 -6.17
N GLY A 79 16.15 4.56 -6.82
CA GLY A 79 14.94 3.77 -6.98
C GLY A 79 14.23 3.41 -5.67
N ASN A 80 14.56 4.09 -4.57
CA ASN A 80 13.97 3.87 -3.26
C ASN A 80 12.70 4.71 -3.11
N VAL A 81 11.53 4.06 -3.12
CA VAL A 81 10.22 4.73 -3.06
C VAL A 81 9.77 5.09 -1.66
N MET A 82 10.33 4.44 -0.63
CA MET A 82 9.84 4.59 0.74
C MET A 82 9.93 6.02 1.28
N PRO A 83 11.02 6.79 1.04
CA PRO A 83 11.10 8.17 1.53
C PRO A 83 9.98 9.08 1.00
N LEU A 84 9.54 8.91 -0.25
CA LEU A 84 8.40 9.66 -0.78
C LEU A 84 7.07 9.17 -0.18
N VAL A 85 6.88 7.85 -0.10
CA VAL A 85 5.66 7.24 0.48
C VAL A 85 5.47 7.69 1.92
N ASP A 86 6.53 7.63 2.73
CA ASP A 86 6.51 8.03 4.14
C ASP A 86 6.24 9.53 4.29
N ALA A 87 6.79 10.37 3.40
CA ALA A 87 6.56 11.81 3.43
C ALA A 87 5.14 12.23 3.04
N MET A 88 4.49 11.48 2.14
CA MET A 88 3.16 11.83 1.61
C MET A 88 2.02 11.16 2.39
N THR A 89 2.24 9.99 2.98
CA THR A 89 1.18 9.26 3.69
C THR A 89 0.72 10.03 4.92
N GLY A 90 -0.53 10.50 4.89
CA GLY A 90 -1.12 11.28 5.97
C GLY A 90 -0.63 12.74 6.06
N ALA A 91 0.08 13.23 5.04
CA ALA A 91 0.41 14.64 4.93
C ALA A 91 -0.85 15.48 4.68
N ASP A 92 -0.85 16.72 5.17
CA ASP A 92 -1.96 17.65 4.95
C ASP A 92 -2.20 17.87 3.44
N GLY A 93 -3.45 17.69 3.01
CA GLY A 93 -3.85 17.80 1.61
C GLY A 93 -3.49 16.59 0.74
N VAL A 94 -2.98 15.49 1.31
CA VAL A 94 -2.83 14.20 0.61
C VAL A 94 -3.93 13.25 1.05
N HIS A 95 -4.60 12.62 0.09
CA HIS A 95 -5.73 11.74 0.35
C HIS A 95 -5.34 10.26 0.34
N ASP A 96 -4.71 9.79 -0.73
CA ASP A 96 -4.33 8.38 -0.89
C ASP A 96 -2.93 8.27 -1.49
N VAL A 97 -2.19 7.25 -1.06
CA VAL A 97 -0.83 6.95 -1.51
C VAL A 97 -0.72 5.46 -1.78
N VAL A 98 -0.49 5.09 -3.03
CA VAL A 98 -0.48 3.69 -3.46
C VAL A 98 0.80 3.42 -4.24
N THR A 99 1.47 2.31 -3.90
CA THR A 99 2.72 1.90 -4.56
C THR A 99 2.55 0.56 -5.26
N GLY A 100 3.19 0.41 -6.42
CA GLY A 100 3.23 -0.86 -7.14
C GLY A 100 4.00 -1.94 -6.39
N ALA A 101 3.72 -3.20 -6.70
CA ALA A 101 4.31 -4.33 -5.96
C ALA A 101 5.80 -4.56 -6.26
N GLY A 102 6.34 -3.90 -7.29
CA GLY A 102 7.71 -4.11 -7.75
C GLY A 102 8.00 -3.34 -9.04
N PRO A 103 9.21 -3.46 -9.59
CA PRO A 103 9.55 -2.86 -10.87
C PRO A 103 8.60 -3.29 -12.00
N VAL A 104 8.31 -2.40 -12.94
CA VAL A 104 7.54 -2.71 -14.16
C VAL A 104 8.52 -2.93 -15.30
N LYS A 105 8.67 -4.16 -15.81
CA LYS A 105 9.64 -4.46 -16.86
C LYS A 105 9.17 -3.96 -18.24
N PRO A 106 10.07 -3.82 -19.22
CA PRO A 106 9.70 -3.53 -20.60
C PRO A 106 8.59 -4.45 -21.13
N GLY A 107 7.54 -3.85 -21.68
CA GLY A 107 6.34 -4.53 -22.21
C GLY A 107 5.35 -5.03 -21.15
N GLU A 108 5.65 -4.90 -19.85
CA GLU A 108 4.73 -5.26 -18.77
C GLU A 108 3.86 -4.06 -18.33
N SER A 109 2.73 -4.37 -17.71
CA SER A 109 1.85 -3.40 -17.08
C SER A 109 1.62 -3.76 -15.61
N GLN A 110 1.45 -2.75 -14.77
CA GLN A 110 0.86 -2.90 -13.45
C GLN A 110 -0.42 -2.08 -13.36
N THR A 111 -1.42 -2.63 -12.67
CA THR A 111 -2.69 -1.95 -12.42
C THR A 111 -2.85 -1.74 -10.93
N LEU A 112 -3.09 -0.50 -10.54
CA LEU A 112 -3.26 -0.07 -9.16
C LEU A 112 -4.64 0.56 -8.98
N GLU A 113 -5.20 0.45 -7.79
CA GLU A 113 -6.42 1.16 -7.40
C GLU A 113 -6.04 2.29 -6.46
N ILE A 114 -6.58 3.48 -6.69
CA ILE A 114 -6.35 4.68 -5.86
C ILE A 114 -7.66 5.46 -5.72
N THR A 115 -7.89 6.06 -4.55
CA THR A 115 -9.13 6.79 -4.26
C THR A 115 -8.90 8.30 -4.29
N ALA A 116 -9.82 9.06 -4.87
CA ALA A 116 -9.80 10.52 -4.86
C ALA A 116 -11.18 11.11 -4.53
N ASN A 117 -11.22 12.24 -3.85
CA ASN A 117 -12.40 13.07 -3.67
C ASN A 117 -12.58 14.06 -4.85
N ASP A 118 -13.72 14.75 -4.89
CA ASP A 118 -13.98 15.79 -5.89
C ASP A 118 -13.02 16.97 -5.71
N GLY A 119 -12.42 17.44 -6.81
CA GLY A 119 -11.46 18.54 -6.80
C GLY A 119 -9.99 18.17 -6.55
N GLU A 120 -9.71 16.93 -6.15
CA GLU A 120 -8.34 16.42 -6.00
C GLU A 120 -7.71 16.07 -7.37
N VAL A 121 -6.38 16.05 -7.41
CA VAL A 121 -5.58 15.69 -8.58
C VAL A 121 -4.74 14.43 -8.31
N LEU A 122 -4.33 13.75 -9.38
CA LEU A 122 -3.46 12.58 -9.33
C LEU A 122 -2.05 12.96 -9.80
N SER A 123 -1.05 12.69 -8.98
CA SER A 123 0.37 12.66 -9.35
C SER A 123 0.89 11.23 -9.34
N TRP A 124 1.89 10.94 -10.17
CA TRP A 124 2.61 9.67 -10.10
C TRP A 124 4.11 9.86 -10.38
N VAL A 125 4.94 9.00 -9.79
CA VAL A 125 6.40 9.03 -9.94
C VAL A 125 6.95 7.61 -10.11
N SER A 126 7.92 7.46 -11.01
CA SER A 126 8.76 6.28 -11.16
C SER A 126 10.07 6.68 -11.85
N MET A 127 11.13 5.90 -11.65
CA MET A 127 12.44 6.08 -12.28
C MET A 127 12.67 5.00 -13.35
N LEU A 128 13.27 5.41 -14.47
CA LEU A 128 13.87 4.48 -15.45
C LEU A 128 15.16 3.88 -14.88
N ILE A 129 15.24 2.55 -14.82
CA ILE A 129 16.43 1.80 -14.41
C ILE A 129 17.22 1.40 -15.65
#